data_AF-A0A5C8ZP01-F1
#
_entry.id   AF-A0A5C8ZP01-F1
#
_cell.length_a   1.000
_cell.length_b   1.000
_cell.length_c   1.000
_cell.angle_alpha   90.00
_cell.angle_beta   90.00
_cell.angle_gamma   90.00
#
_symmetry.space_group_name_H-M   'P 1'
#
loop_
_entity.id
_entity.type
_entity.pdbx_description
1 polymer ?
#
loop_
_entity_poly.entity_id
_entity_poly.type
_entity_poly.pdbx_seq_one_letter_code
_entity_poly.pdbx_strand_id
1 'polypeptide(L)'
;MRAKFSGNPARYRLASTVISAYSVLSVYAAFALIKWGLQDETWVFGWKPLLIVAVLIPLYARFCYRWMMRTDAQYGSGSSWQLVATKVKLPEFNPRKKKAPSQ
;
A
#
# COMPACT_ATOMS: atom_id res chain seq x y z
N MET A 1 13.37 -15.49 18.81
CA MET A 1 14.11 -14.21 18.89
C MET A 1 13.45 -13.21 17.96
N ARG A 2 13.19 -12.01 18.47
CA ARG A 2 12.61 -10.89 17.74
C ARG A 2 13.73 -10.16 16.95
N ALA A 3 13.98 -10.48 15.69
CA ALA A 3 14.75 -9.73 14.69
C ALA A 3 14.44 -8.22 14.73
N LYS A 4 15.33 -7.40 14.18
CA LYS A 4 15.09 -5.96 14.08
C LYS A 4 14.46 -5.65 12.74
N PHE A 5 13.39 -4.84 12.75
CA PHE A 5 12.85 -4.19 11.57
C PHE A 5 13.99 -3.42 10.86
N SER A 6 14.28 -3.78 9.60
CA SER A 6 15.37 -3.20 8.82
C SER A 6 15.01 -1.87 8.16
N GLY A 7 13.71 -1.51 8.17
CA GLY A 7 13.21 -0.27 7.60
C GLY A 7 13.33 0.93 8.55
N ASN A 8 13.22 2.15 8.00
CA ASN A 8 13.14 3.37 8.79
C ASN A 8 11.67 3.83 8.92
N PRO A 9 11.01 3.65 10.08
CA PRO A 9 9.59 3.96 10.25
C PRO A 9 9.26 5.44 10.01
N ALA A 10 10.22 6.35 10.15
CA ALA A 10 10.03 7.76 9.84
C ALA A 10 9.83 8.00 8.34
N ARG A 11 10.53 7.24 7.47
CA ARG A 11 10.35 7.31 6.01
C ARG A 11 8.98 6.78 5.57
N TYR A 12 8.48 5.72 6.22
CA TYR A 12 7.13 5.21 5.98
C TYR A 12 6.05 6.23 6.38
N ARG A 13 6.23 6.95 7.50
CA ARG A 13 5.33 8.04 7.87
C ARG A 13 5.36 9.16 6.84
N LEU A 14 6.54 9.61 6.44
CA LEU A 14 6.68 10.65 5.41
C LEU A 14 6.01 10.23 4.10
N ALA A 15 6.32 9.04 3.59
CA ALA A 15 5.74 8.52 2.35
C ALA A 15 4.21 8.41 2.46
N SER A 16 3.67 7.92 3.56
CA SER A 16 2.22 7.82 3.76
C SER A 16 1.53 9.19 3.77
N THR A 17 2.16 10.21 4.36
CA THR A 17 1.64 11.58 4.38
C THR A 17 1.67 12.19 2.99
N VAL A 18 2.79 12.06 2.27
CA VAL A 18 2.94 12.60 0.91
C VAL A 18 1.96 11.94 -0.05
N ILE A 19 1.87 10.61 -0.05
CA ILE A 19 0.93 9.86 -0.89
C ILE A 19 -0.50 10.27 -0.57
N SER A 20 -0.85 10.35 0.71
CA SER A 20 -2.19 10.73 1.14
C SER A 20 -2.57 12.15 0.69
N ALA A 21 -1.70 13.12 0.94
CA ALA A 21 -1.93 14.50 0.53
C ALA A 21 -2.08 14.60 -0.99
N TYR A 22 -1.18 13.96 -1.74
CA TYR A 22 -1.23 13.94 -3.21
C TYR A 22 -2.53 13.33 -3.73
N SER A 23 -2.93 12.14 -3.25
CA SER A 23 -4.15 11.46 -3.69
C SER A 23 -5.41 12.25 -3.35
N VAL A 24 -5.53 12.77 -2.14
CA VAL A 24 -6.74 13.51 -1.74
C VAL A 24 -6.82 14.84 -2.47
N LEU A 25 -5.72 15.59 -2.56
CA LEU A 25 -5.71 16.90 -3.23
C LEU A 25 -5.92 16.77 -4.74
N SER A 26 -5.35 15.77 -5.41
CA SER A 26 -5.56 15.57 -6.85
C SER A 26 -7.00 15.25 -7.19
N VAL A 27 -7.64 14.34 -6.44
CA VAL A 27 -9.06 14.00 -6.63
C VAL A 27 -9.95 15.20 -6.33
N TYR A 28 -9.67 15.92 -5.23
CA TYR A 28 -10.43 17.11 -4.88
C TYR A 28 -10.28 18.23 -5.91
N ALA A 29 -9.07 18.48 -6.40
CA ALA A 29 -8.80 19.48 -7.43
C ALA A 29 -9.54 19.15 -8.72
N ALA A 30 -9.51 17.89 -9.16
CA ALA A 30 -10.28 17.45 -10.34
C ALA A 30 -11.78 17.68 -10.14
N PHE A 31 -12.33 17.32 -8.98
CA PHE A 31 -13.72 17.56 -8.63
C PHE A 31 -14.08 19.06 -8.60
N ALA A 32 -13.24 19.89 -7.99
CA ALA A 32 -13.44 21.33 -7.90
C ALA A 32 -13.38 21.99 -9.27
N LEU A 33 -12.45 21.59 -10.15
CA LEU A 33 -12.36 22.08 -11.52
C LEU A 33 -13.59 21.71 -12.35
N ILE A 34 -14.12 20.49 -12.20
CA ILE A 34 -15.35 20.06 -12.86
C ILE A 34 -16.53 20.90 -12.37
N LYS A 35 -16.70 21.03 -11.06
CA LYS A 35 -17.81 21.78 -10.47
C LYS A 35 -17.78 23.26 -10.85
N TRP A 36 -16.60 23.86 -10.79
CA TRP A 36 -16.43 25.26 -11.15
C TRP A 36 -16.57 25.49 -12.66
N GLY A 37 -15.93 24.68 -13.50
CA GLY A 37 -15.89 24.90 -14.95
C GLY A 37 -17.12 24.42 -15.73
N LEU A 38 -17.88 23.43 -15.22
CA LEU A 38 -19.05 22.89 -15.92
C LEU A 38 -20.39 23.30 -15.30
N GLN A 39 -20.39 23.67 -14.02
CA GLN A 39 -21.63 23.92 -13.26
C GLN A 39 -21.66 25.31 -12.61
N ASP A 40 -20.60 26.12 -12.79
CA ASP A 40 -20.43 27.44 -12.16
C ASP A 40 -20.65 27.44 -10.64
N GLU A 41 -20.46 26.28 -10.00
CA GLU A 41 -20.65 26.11 -8.57
C GLU A 41 -19.37 26.48 -7.81
N THR A 42 -19.45 27.45 -6.90
CA THR A 42 -18.29 27.95 -6.13
C THR A 42 -18.24 27.45 -4.69
N TRP A 43 -19.28 26.74 -4.21
CA TRP A 43 -19.35 26.23 -2.84
C TRP A 43 -18.19 25.28 -2.50
N VAL A 44 -17.58 24.66 -3.51
CA VAL A 44 -16.38 23.81 -3.41
C VAL A 44 -15.16 24.59 -2.89
N PHE A 45 -15.11 25.90 -3.01
CA PHE A 45 -14.04 26.71 -2.41
C PHE A 45 -14.38 27.21 -0.99
N GLY A 46 -15.55 26.80 -0.46
CA GLY A 46 -15.98 27.16 0.88
C GLY A 46 -15.15 26.48 1.98
N TRP A 47 -15.23 27.03 3.20
CA TRP A 47 -14.48 26.52 4.35
C TRP A 47 -14.87 25.07 4.75
N LYS A 48 -16.14 24.68 4.55
CA LYS A 48 -16.66 23.35 4.89
C LYS A 48 -15.96 22.22 4.10
N PRO A 49 -15.99 22.21 2.75
CA PRO A 49 -15.31 21.16 1.99
C PRO A 49 -13.79 21.18 2.19
N LEU A 50 -13.18 22.37 2.35
CA LEU A 50 -11.75 22.47 2.67
C LEU A 50 -11.40 21.82 4.02
N LEU A 51 -12.24 22.00 5.05
CA LEU A 51 -12.06 21.30 6.33
C LEU A 51 -12.19 19.78 6.18
N ILE A 52 -13.15 19.31 5.37
CA ILE A 52 -13.31 17.86 5.12
C ILE A 52 -12.04 17.30 4.50
N VAL A 53 -11.49 17.97 3.48
CA VAL A 53 -10.23 17.59 2.84
C VAL A 53 -9.08 17.60 3.85
N ALA A 54 -8.97 18.66 4.66
CA ALA A 54 -7.91 18.79 5.67
C ALA A 54 -7.96 17.68 6.74
N VAL A 55 -9.16 17.20 7.11
CA VAL A 55 -9.34 16.08 8.05
C VAL A 55 -9.14 14.73 7.36
N LEU A 56 -9.51 14.60 6.08
CA LEU A 56 -9.38 13.36 5.33
C LEU A 56 -7.91 12.99 5.09
N ILE A 57 -7.04 13.97 4.82
CA ILE A 57 -5.60 13.74 4.60
C ILE A 57 -4.92 12.98 5.76
N PRO A 58 -5.00 13.40 7.03
CA PRO A 58 -4.37 12.65 8.13
C PRO A 58 -5.03 11.30 8.39
N LEU A 59 -6.35 11.18 8.18
CA LEU A 59 -7.06 9.90 8.32
C LEU A 59 -6.58 8.88 7.28
N TYR A 60 -6.49 9.30 6.03
CA TYR A 60 -6.03 8.45 4.94
C TYR A 60 -4.53 8.15 5.05
N ALA A 61 -3.71 9.13 5.47
CA ALA A 61 -2.29 8.91 5.78
C ALA A 61 -2.11 7.83 6.87
N ARG A 62 -2.92 7.88 7.94
CA ARG A 62 -2.91 6.84 8.99
C ARG A 62 -3.26 5.46 8.43
N PHE A 63 -4.23 5.38 7.52
CA PHE A 63 -4.60 4.12 6.88
C PHE A 63 -3.47 3.61 5.98
N CYS A 64 -2.96 4.44 5.07
CA CYS A 64 -1.82 4.11 4.20
C CYS A 64 -0.59 3.68 5.00
N TYR A 65 -0.25 4.38 6.09
CA TYR A 65 0.85 3.99 6.97
C TYR A 65 0.65 2.58 7.54
N ARG A 66 -0.55 2.29 8.07
CA ARG A 66 -0.86 0.96 8.61
C ARG A 66 -0.77 -0.14 7.55
N TRP A 67 -1.26 0.12 6.35
CA TRP A 67 -1.19 -0.84 5.25
C TRP A 67 0.23 -1.03 4.75
N MET A 68 0.98 0.05 4.57
CA MET A 68 2.37 -0.04 4.14
C MET A 68 3.20 -0.79 5.18
N MET A 69 3.02 -0.51 6.48
CA MET A 69 3.66 -1.28 7.55
C MET A 69 3.21 -2.75 7.59
N ARG A 70 1.95 -3.06 7.25
CA ARG A 70 1.45 -4.45 7.17
C ARG A 70 2.07 -5.20 6.00
N THR A 71 2.14 -4.58 4.83
CA THR A 71 2.74 -5.14 3.61
C THR A 71 4.26 -5.28 3.73
N ASP A 72 4.90 -4.29 4.36
CA ASP A 72 6.36 -4.22 4.51
C ASP A 72 6.88 -5.06 5.70
N ALA A 73 6.09 -5.23 6.78
CA ALA A 73 6.57 -5.95 7.98
C ALA A 73 5.52 -6.61 8.87
N GLN A 74 4.39 -7.12 8.37
CA GLN A 74 3.46 -7.86 9.25
C GLN A 74 2.54 -8.93 8.62
N TYR A 75 3.05 -9.68 7.63
CA TYR A 75 2.89 -11.16 7.65
C TYR A 75 4.22 -11.90 7.91
N GLY A 76 5.37 -11.21 7.91
CA GLY A 76 6.52 -11.57 8.73
C GLY A 76 6.53 -10.61 9.91
N SER A 77 6.54 -11.10 11.15
CA SER A 77 6.64 -10.19 12.30
C SER A 77 7.83 -9.25 12.07
N GLY A 78 7.73 -7.95 12.38
CA GLY A 78 8.85 -6.99 12.39
C GLY A 78 10.00 -7.37 13.33
N SER A 79 10.02 -8.64 13.71
CA SER A 79 11.01 -9.33 14.47
C SER A 79 11.29 -10.76 14.05
N SER A 80 10.97 -11.18 12.85
CA SER A 80 11.56 -12.37 12.25
C SER A 80 10.91 -12.51 10.90
N TRP A 81 11.74 -12.57 9.86
CA TRP A 81 11.39 -13.31 8.67
C TRP A 81 10.95 -14.71 9.12
N GLN A 82 9.65 -15.00 9.06
CA GLN A 82 9.19 -16.37 9.20
C GLN A 82 9.20 -16.96 7.80
N LEU A 83 10.25 -17.73 7.51
CA LEU A 83 10.25 -18.63 6.39
C LEU A 83 9.15 -19.65 6.65
N VAL A 84 8.01 -19.52 5.98
CA VAL A 84 6.94 -20.52 6.07
C VAL A 84 7.49 -21.79 5.42
N ALA A 85 7.86 -22.77 6.25
CA ALA A 85 8.32 -24.06 5.77
C ALA A 85 7.16 -24.76 5.05
N THR A 86 7.14 -24.66 3.72
CA THR A 86 6.22 -25.41 2.89
C THR A 86 6.88 -26.72 2.48
N LYS A 87 6.21 -27.85 2.73
CA LYS A 87 6.64 -29.14 2.19
C LYS A 87 6.14 -29.22 0.75
N VAL A 88 6.98 -28.86 -0.20
CA VAL A 88 6.72 -29.16 -1.61
C VAL A 88 7.10 -30.61 -1.86
N LYS A 89 6.21 -31.37 -2.52
CA LYS A 89 6.59 -32.69 -3.05
C LYS A 89 7.59 -32.43 -4.18
N LEU A 90 8.87 -32.66 -3.91
CA LEU A 90 9.87 -32.69 -4.96
C LEU A 90 9.44 -33.75 -5.99
N PRO A 91 9.53 -33.47 -7.31
CA PRO A 91 9.27 -34.49 -8.30
C PRO A 91 10.16 -35.69 -7.98
N GLU A 92 9.55 -36.87 -7.84
CA GLU A 92 10.27 -38.10 -7.56
C GLU A 92 11.33 -38.27 -8.64
N PHE A 93 12.60 -38.33 -8.25
CA PHE A 93 13.67 -38.65 -9.16
C PHE A 93 13.43 -40.08 -9.64
N ASN A 94 12.81 -40.21 -10.81
CA ASN A 94 12.60 -41.48 -11.47
C ASN A 94 13.75 -41.71 -12.45
N PRO A 95 14.82 -42.46 -12.06
CA PRO A 95 15.94 -42.73 -12.95
C PRO A 95 15.55 -43.49 -14.22
N ARG A 96 14.35 -44.09 -14.28
CA ARG A 96 13.85 -44.80 -15.48
C ARG A 96 13.22 -43.87 -16.52
N LYS A 97 12.87 -42.62 -16.18
CA LYS A 97 12.24 -41.69 -17.14
C LYS A 97 13.22 -41.12 -18.18
N LYS A 98 14.52 -41.43 -18.07
CA LYS A 98 15.56 -41.06 -19.03
C LYS A 98 15.72 -42.05 -20.22
N LYS A 99 14.92 -43.12 -20.26
CA LYS A 99 14.88 -44.06 -21.41
C LYS A 99 13.45 -44.23 -21.90
N ALA A 100 12.90 -43.18 -22.49
CA ALA A 100 11.90 -43.35 -23.55
C ALA A 100 12.46 -42.61 -24.76
N PRO A 101 13.01 -43.33 -25.76
CA PRO A 101 13.21 -42.74 -27.08
C PRO A 101 11.83 -42.34 -27.61
N SER A 102 11.76 -41.13 -28.13
CA SER A 102 10.77 -40.75 -29.12
C SER A 102 10.74 -41.79 -30.23
N GLN A 103 9.59 -42.45 -30.40
CA GLN A 103 9.12 -42.99 -31.66
C GLN A 103 7.69 -42.52 -31.86
#